data_AF-A0A8J8M9C1-F1
#
_entry.id   AF-A0A8J8M9C1-F1
#
_cell.length_a   1.000
_cell.length_b   1.000
_cell.length_c   1.000
_cell.angle_alpha   90.00
_cell.angle_beta   90.00
_cell.angle_gamma   90.00
#
_symmetry.space_group_name_H-M   'P 1'
#
loop_
_entity.id
_entity.type
_entity.pdbx_description
1 polymer ?
#
loop_
_entity_poly.entity_id
_entity_poly.type
_entity_poly.pdbx_seq_one_letter_code
_entity_poly.pdbx_strand_id
1 'polypeptide(L)'
;MKRNKILKSLVESRPYEKWNSMLELISNTEIDDMTRIQKNMAFCLRYDSEVHNGGHIQYFTNFKATYLHETLIALVEIGAINQMEILQSFTNLNNDLKLEDISTKEEFISRVLVGYDYTFKDEKKEELFEQYILKWDNKYYECNPSVIDLLEKYFQENEQEFIEIIDD
;
A
#
# COMPACT_ATOMS: atom_id res chain seq x y z
N MET A 1 -2.89 -15.53 -17.11
CA MET A 1 -2.88 -15.14 -15.69
C MET A 1 -1.86 -16.02 -14.97
N LYS A 2 -0.86 -15.42 -14.32
CA LYS A 2 0.13 -16.15 -13.54
C LYS A 2 -0.49 -16.59 -12.21
N ARG A 3 -0.17 -17.81 -11.77
CA ARG A 3 -0.56 -18.39 -10.48
C ARG A 3 0.54 -19.33 -10.00
N ASN A 4 0.72 -19.43 -8.69
CA ASN A 4 1.61 -20.41 -8.10
C ASN A 4 0.90 -21.75 -7.95
N LYS A 5 1.58 -22.84 -8.32
CA LYS A 5 1.09 -24.20 -8.13
C LYS A 5 1.61 -24.73 -6.80
N ILE A 6 0.73 -25.26 -5.96
CA ILE A 6 1.09 -25.76 -4.63
C ILE A 6 0.59 -27.19 -4.49
N LEU A 7 1.45 -28.08 -3.99
CA LEU A 7 1.05 -29.45 -3.68
C LEU A 7 0.05 -29.46 -2.52
N LYS A 8 -0.98 -30.29 -2.64
CA LYS A 8 -1.99 -30.49 -1.59
C LYS A 8 -1.38 -30.91 -0.25
N SER A 9 -0.43 -31.84 -0.28
CA SER A 9 0.32 -32.29 0.91
C SER A 9 1.04 -31.16 1.64
N LEU A 10 1.52 -30.15 0.90
CA LEU A 10 2.22 -29.01 1.47
C LEU A 10 1.25 -28.06 2.18
N VAL A 11 0.09 -27.79 1.57
CA VAL A 11 -0.99 -26.98 2.17
C VAL A 11 -1.51 -27.63 3.45
N GLU A 12 -1.67 -28.96 3.46
CA GLU A 12 -2.16 -29.69 4.64
C GLU A 12 -1.16 -29.73 5.79
N SER A 13 0.15 -29.70 5.50
CA SER A 13 1.21 -29.76 6.50
C SER A 13 1.69 -28.39 7.01
N ARG A 14 1.34 -27.29 6.31
CA ARG A 14 1.83 -25.93 6.61
C ARG A 14 0.70 -24.89 6.59
N PRO A 15 0.28 -24.38 7.76
CA PRO A 15 -0.87 -23.46 7.87
C PRO A 15 -0.78 -22.16 7.05
N TYR A 16 0.42 -21.67 6.75
CA TYR A 16 0.64 -20.39 6.06
C TYR A 16 1.07 -20.54 4.59
N GLU A 17 1.10 -21.76 4.05
CA GLU A 17 1.67 -22.02 2.72
C GLU A 17 0.96 -21.24 1.61
N LYS A 18 -0.38 -21.16 1.69
CA LYS A 18 -1.19 -20.42 0.73
C LYS A 18 -0.86 -18.93 0.71
N TRP A 19 -0.77 -18.32 1.89
CA TRP A 19 -0.43 -16.90 2.05
C TRP A 19 0.99 -16.62 1.55
N ASN A 20 1.96 -17.45 1.95
CA ASN A 20 3.34 -17.31 1.50
C ASN A 20 3.47 -17.46 -0.02
N SER A 21 2.77 -18.41 -0.61
CA SER A 21 2.74 -18.59 -2.06
C SER A 21 2.10 -17.40 -2.79
N MET A 22 1.08 -16.78 -2.20
CA MET A 22 0.50 -15.54 -2.72
C MET A 22 1.52 -14.39 -2.66
N LEU A 23 2.22 -14.21 -1.53
CA LEU A 23 3.26 -13.19 -1.38
C LEU A 23 4.39 -13.38 -2.40
N GLU A 24 4.82 -14.62 -2.63
CA GLU A 24 5.84 -14.95 -3.61
C GLU A 24 5.39 -14.59 -5.03
N LEU A 25 4.16 -14.93 -5.41
CA LEU A 25 3.61 -14.56 -6.72
C LEU A 25 3.62 -13.04 -6.91
N ILE A 26 3.12 -12.29 -5.93
CA ILE A 26 3.03 -10.84 -5.99
C ILE A 26 4.41 -10.19 -6.06
N SER A 27 5.38 -10.70 -5.30
CA SER A 27 6.74 -10.16 -5.27
C SER A 27 7.52 -10.40 -6.56
N ASN A 28 7.20 -11.48 -7.29
CA ASN A 28 7.92 -11.91 -8.50
C ASN A 28 7.18 -11.58 -9.81
N THR A 29 6.06 -10.87 -9.75
CA THR A 29 5.28 -10.52 -10.93
C THR A 29 5.34 -9.01 -11.17
N GLU A 30 5.65 -8.61 -12.40
CA GLU A 30 5.56 -7.21 -12.80
C GLU A 30 4.12 -6.73 -12.79
N ILE A 31 3.88 -5.48 -12.40
CA ILE A 31 2.53 -4.91 -12.28
C ILE A 31 1.73 -5.08 -13.58
N ASP A 32 2.35 -4.87 -14.75
CA ASP A 32 1.66 -4.98 -16.04
C ASP A 32 1.18 -6.40 -16.38
N ASP A 33 1.80 -7.42 -15.78
CA ASP A 33 1.43 -8.83 -15.95
C ASP A 33 0.34 -9.29 -14.97
N MET A 34 0.01 -8.47 -13.95
CA MET A 34 -0.94 -8.82 -12.90
C MET A 34 -2.39 -8.62 -13.34
N THR A 35 -3.30 -9.48 -12.87
CA THR A 35 -4.74 -9.22 -12.95
C THR A 35 -5.14 -8.07 -12.03
N ARG A 36 -6.33 -7.49 -12.23
CA ARG A 36 -6.85 -6.44 -11.33
C ARG A 36 -6.86 -6.90 -9.85
N ILE A 37 -7.22 -8.15 -9.59
CA ILE A 37 -7.27 -8.71 -8.23
C ILE A 37 -5.87 -8.79 -7.62
N GLN A 38 -4.89 -9.26 -8.40
CA GLN A 38 -3.49 -9.30 -7.99
C GLN A 38 -2.90 -7.90 -7.78
N LYS A 39 -3.24 -6.93 -8.65
CA LYS A 39 -2.85 -5.52 -8.49
C LYS A 39 -3.37 -4.93 -7.19
N ASN A 40 -4.64 -5.15 -6.87
CA ASN A 40 -5.22 -4.67 -5.60
C ASN A 40 -4.44 -5.19 -4.40
N MET A 41 -4.14 -6.49 -4.38
CA MET A 41 -3.30 -7.12 -3.35
C MET A 41 -1.91 -6.47 -3.29
N ALA A 42 -1.24 -6.31 -4.43
CA ALA A 42 0.10 -5.74 -4.51
C ALA A 42 0.17 -4.29 -4.01
N PHE A 43 -0.77 -3.44 -4.41
CA PHE A 43 -0.80 -2.04 -4.00
C PHE A 43 -1.06 -1.89 -2.51
N CYS A 44 -1.99 -2.65 -1.95
CA CYS A 44 -2.30 -2.60 -0.52
C CYS A 44 -1.18 -3.20 0.34
N LEU A 45 -0.58 -4.33 -0.05
CA LEU A 45 0.59 -4.90 0.65
C LEU A 45 1.77 -3.93 0.69
N ARG A 46 2.02 -3.26 -0.44
CA ARG A 46 3.08 -2.24 -0.52
C ARG A 46 2.77 -1.05 0.36
N TYR A 47 1.55 -0.52 0.31
CA TYR A 47 1.18 0.60 1.16
C TYR A 47 1.35 0.27 2.65
N ASP A 48 0.84 -0.89 3.07
CA ASP A 48 0.96 -1.35 4.46
C ASP A 48 2.42 -1.53 4.89
N SER A 49 3.25 -2.12 4.05
CA SER A 49 4.67 -2.35 4.37
C SER A 49 5.45 -1.05 4.48
N GLU A 50 5.21 -0.08 3.60
CA GLU A 50 5.90 1.22 3.65
C GLU A 50 5.50 2.02 4.89
N VAL A 51 4.21 2.06 5.24
CA VAL A 51 3.76 2.77 6.44
C VAL A 51 4.34 2.13 7.70
N HIS A 52 4.34 0.80 7.81
CA HIS A 52 4.95 0.11 8.96
C HIS A 52 6.48 0.29 9.05
N ASN A 53 7.16 0.47 7.92
CA ASN A 53 8.62 0.63 7.91
C ASN A 53 9.08 2.07 8.21
N GLY A 54 8.36 3.09 7.72
CA GLY A 54 8.80 4.49 7.85
C GLY A 54 7.67 5.52 7.73
N GLY A 55 6.44 5.13 8.03
CA GLY A 55 5.26 5.99 7.97
C GLY A 55 4.85 6.38 6.55
N HIS A 56 3.85 7.25 6.45
CA HIS A 56 3.36 7.74 5.16
C HIS A 56 4.44 8.48 4.36
N ILE A 57 5.42 9.10 5.02
CA ILE A 57 6.58 9.69 4.35
C ILE A 57 7.31 8.62 3.52
N GLN A 58 7.54 7.43 4.06
CA GLN A 58 8.25 6.40 3.33
C GLN A 58 7.46 5.92 2.11
N TYR A 59 6.15 5.69 2.26
CA TYR A 59 5.26 5.32 1.15
C TYR A 59 5.37 6.30 -0.02
N PHE A 60 5.29 7.59 0.28
CA PHE A 60 5.36 8.62 -0.74
C PHE A 60 6.75 8.78 -1.35
N THR A 61 7.81 8.63 -0.56
CA THR A 61 9.18 8.92 -1.01
C THR A 61 9.82 7.79 -1.78
N ASN A 62 9.58 6.53 -1.40
CA ASN A 62 10.16 5.37 -2.08
C ASN A 62 9.58 5.17 -3.50
N PHE A 63 8.31 5.53 -3.69
CA PHE A 63 7.61 5.32 -4.96
C PHE A 63 7.20 6.62 -5.66
N LYS A 64 7.58 7.78 -5.14
CA LYS A 64 7.15 9.11 -5.65
C LYS A 64 5.64 9.19 -5.90
N ALA A 65 4.85 8.48 -5.08
CA ALA A 65 3.41 8.34 -5.25
C ALA A 65 2.93 7.81 -6.63
N THR A 66 3.79 7.09 -7.36
CA THR A 66 3.52 6.61 -8.75
C THR A 66 2.17 5.89 -8.88
N TYR A 67 1.77 5.12 -7.87
CA TYR A 67 0.53 4.33 -7.87
C TYR A 67 -0.50 4.81 -6.86
N LEU A 68 -0.45 6.08 -6.45
CA LEU A 68 -1.32 6.58 -5.39
C LEU A 68 -2.80 6.43 -5.75
N HIS A 69 -3.20 6.75 -6.99
CA HIS A 69 -4.59 6.62 -7.40
C HIS A 69 -5.06 5.16 -7.36
N GLU A 70 -4.22 4.25 -7.87
CA GLU A 70 -4.48 2.81 -7.88
C GLU A 70 -4.53 2.24 -6.46
N THR A 71 -3.66 2.68 -5.55
CA THR A 71 -3.69 2.30 -4.13
C THR A 71 -4.98 2.76 -3.47
N LEU A 72 -5.45 3.99 -3.73
CA LEU A 72 -6.72 4.48 -3.19
C LEU A 72 -7.89 3.62 -3.67
N ILE A 73 -7.93 3.27 -4.97
CA ILE A 73 -8.94 2.35 -5.52
C ILE A 73 -8.83 0.97 -4.86
N ALA A 74 -7.62 0.41 -4.78
CA ALA A 74 -7.38 -0.91 -4.21
C ALA A 74 -7.81 -0.98 -2.73
N LEU A 75 -7.55 0.06 -1.94
CA LEU A 75 -7.99 0.14 -0.55
C LEU A 75 -9.52 0.10 -0.44
N VAL A 76 -10.25 0.78 -1.34
CA VAL A 76 -11.71 0.68 -1.40
C VAL A 76 -12.16 -0.74 -1.74
N GLU A 77 -11.53 -1.36 -2.75
CA GLU A 77 -11.89 -2.72 -3.21
C GLU A 77 -11.70 -3.78 -2.12
N ILE A 78 -10.68 -3.65 -1.26
CA ILE A 78 -10.48 -4.57 -0.13
C ILE A 78 -11.29 -4.19 1.13
N GLY A 79 -12.02 -3.07 1.08
CA GLY A 79 -12.83 -2.57 2.20
C GLY A 79 -12.06 -1.74 3.25
N ALA A 80 -10.81 -1.34 2.97
CA ALA A 80 -9.95 -0.54 3.84
C ALA A 80 -10.29 0.96 3.76
N ILE A 81 -11.55 1.31 4.03
CA ILE A 81 -12.07 2.67 3.85
C ILE A 81 -11.35 3.68 4.76
N ASN A 82 -11.11 3.34 6.02
CA ASN A 82 -10.44 4.23 6.97
C ASN A 82 -9.01 4.56 6.51
N GLN A 83 -8.27 3.56 6.05
CA GLN A 83 -6.91 3.70 5.55
C GLN A 83 -6.89 4.50 4.24
N MET A 84 -7.87 4.29 3.35
CA MET A 84 -8.04 5.11 2.16
C MET A 84 -8.26 6.59 2.51
N GLU A 85 -9.14 6.90 3.47
CA GLU A 85 -9.39 8.27 3.91
C GLU A 85 -8.14 8.92 4.52
N ILE A 86 -7.36 8.16 5.29
CA ILE A 86 -6.07 8.60 5.83
C ILE A 86 -5.11 8.93 4.68
N LEU A 87 -4.92 8.01 3.72
CA LEU A 87 -4.04 8.23 2.59
C LEU A 87 -4.48 9.43 1.73
N GLN A 88 -5.79 9.57 1.50
CA GLN A 88 -6.37 10.68 0.75
C GLN A 88 -6.26 12.02 1.48
N SER A 89 -6.21 12.02 2.81
CA SER A 89 -6.06 13.27 3.57
C SER A 89 -4.77 14.03 3.25
N PHE A 90 -3.74 13.31 2.80
CA PHE A 90 -2.49 13.88 2.32
C PHE A 90 -2.59 14.47 0.91
N THR A 91 -3.53 14.01 0.08
CA THR A 91 -3.70 14.46 -1.31
C THR A 91 -4.68 15.63 -1.42
N ASN A 92 -5.71 15.67 -0.56
CA ASN A 92 -6.69 16.76 -0.46
C ASN A 92 -6.11 18.09 0.05
N LEU A 93 -4.83 18.13 0.39
CA LEU A 93 -4.11 19.39 0.67
C LEU A 93 -3.89 20.23 -0.60
N ASN A 94 -4.09 19.68 -1.80
CA ASN A 94 -3.99 20.44 -3.05
C ASN A 94 -4.98 19.97 -4.12
N ASN A 95 -6.16 20.61 -4.18
CA ASN A 95 -7.23 20.32 -5.14
C ASN A 95 -6.87 20.53 -6.63
N ASP A 96 -5.69 21.07 -6.95
CA ASP A 96 -5.23 21.31 -8.32
C ASP A 96 -4.06 20.40 -8.75
N LEU A 97 -3.63 19.46 -7.89
CA LEU A 97 -2.43 18.67 -8.17
C LEU A 97 -2.72 17.42 -9.00
N LYS A 98 -2.26 17.42 -10.25
CA LYS A 98 -2.20 16.21 -11.08
C LYS A 98 -0.92 15.44 -10.74
N LEU A 99 -1.06 14.18 -10.31
CA LEU A 99 0.06 13.33 -9.88
C LEU A 99 1.07 13.07 -11.00
N GLU A 100 0.61 13.09 -12.25
CA GLU A 100 1.41 13.00 -13.47
C GLU A 100 2.42 14.15 -13.65
N ASP A 101 2.27 15.26 -12.92
CA ASP A 101 3.18 16.42 -12.96
C ASP A 101 4.30 16.37 -11.90
N ILE A 102 4.44 15.25 -11.18
CA ILE A 102 5.45 15.07 -10.12
C ILE A 102 6.52 14.08 -10.56
N SER A 103 7.73 14.58 -10.80
CA SER A 103 8.82 13.79 -11.38
C SER A 103 9.91 13.39 -10.36
N THR A 104 10.00 14.09 -9.23
CA THR A 104 11.03 13.84 -8.20
C THR A 104 10.44 13.69 -6.80
N LYS A 105 11.22 13.04 -5.91
CA LYS A 105 10.89 12.89 -4.49
C LYS A 105 10.73 14.27 -3.84
N GLU A 106 11.63 15.18 -4.17
CA GLU A 106 11.67 16.55 -3.67
C GLU A 106 10.47 17.36 -4.18
N GLU A 107 10.06 17.16 -5.43
CA GLU A 107 8.88 17.79 -6.02
C GLU A 107 7.59 17.27 -5.37
N PHE A 108 7.49 15.95 -5.15
CA PHE A 108 6.36 15.32 -4.46
C PHE A 108 6.22 15.87 -3.05
N ILE A 109 7.32 15.85 -2.30
CA ILE A 109 7.37 16.43 -0.96
C ILE A 109 6.95 17.91 -1.07
N SER A 110 7.61 18.72 -1.91
CA SER A 110 7.36 20.16 -2.13
C SER A 110 5.97 20.55 -2.63
N ARG A 111 5.14 19.59 -3.04
CA ARG A 111 3.81 19.85 -3.59
C ARG A 111 2.70 19.16 -2.83
N VAL A 112 2.91 17.96 -2.32
CA VAL A 112 1.88 17.22 -1.57
C VAL A 112 2.08 17.40 -0.07
N LEU A 113 3.33 17.42 0.38
CA LEU A 113 3.67 17.60 1.79
C LEU A 113 3.96 19.06 2.14
N VAL A 114 3.92 19.98 1.15
CA VAL A 114 4.34 21.38 1.33
C VAL A 114 3.19 22.36 1.08
N GLY A 115 2.55 22.83 2.14
CA GLY A 115 2.84 24.16 2.69
C GLY A 115 4.14 24.34 3.52
N TYR A 116 4.96 23.32 3.69
CA TYR A 116 6.17 23.28 4.52
C TYR A 116 7.47 23.02 3.74
N ASP A 117 8.16 24.08 3.34
CA ASP A 117 9.53 24.08 2.77
C ASP A 117 10.43 22.98 3.39
N TYR A 118 10.69 21.90 2.65
CA TYR A 118 11.49 20.74 3.11
C TYR A 118 12.99 21.08 3.24
N THR A 119 13.40 22.28 2.79
CA THR A 119 14.58 22.92 3.36
C THR A 119 14.14 23.69 4.59
N PHE A 120 13.94 22.99 5.71
CA PHE A 120 13.61 23.63 6.96
C PHE A 120 14.75 24.58 7.35
N LYS A 121 14.59 25.86 7.02
CA LYS A 121 15.41 26.96 7.56
C LYS A 121 14.92 27.37 8.95
N ASP A 122 13.78 26.82 9.37
CA ASP A 122 13.06 27.13 10.60
C ASP A 122 12.68 25.81 11.29
N GLU A 123 13.37 25.50 12.38
CA GLU A 123 13.18 24.26 13.17
C GLU A 123 11.74 24.09 13.66
N LYS A 124 11.00 25.19 13.92
CA LYS A 124 9.60 25.10 14.36
C LYS A 124 8.69 24.55 13.28
N LYS A 125 9.03 24.79 12.02
CA LYS A 125 8.26 24.30 10.88
C LYS A 125 8.48 22.82 10.65
N GLU A 126 9.68 22.33 10.92
CA GLU A 126 10.03 20.92 10.91
C GLU A 126 9.23 20.15 11.96
N GLU A 127 9.25 20.64 13.20
CA GLU A 127 8.52 20.01 14.30
C GLU A 127 7.00 19.93 14.04
N LEU A 128 6.39 21.01 13.51
CA LEU A 128 4.97 21.02 13.17
C LEU A 128 4.63 20.03 12.06
N PHE A 129 5.52 19.86 11.09
CA PHE A 129 5.35 18.90 10.01
C PHE A 129 5.47 17.46 10.51
N GLU A 130 6.47 17.16 11.33
CA GLU A 130 6.63 15.85 11.98
C GLU A 130 5.39 15.49 12.81
N GLN A 131 4.89 16.44 13.62
CA GLN A 131 3.65 16.24 14.38
C GLN A 131 2.43 15.97 13.49
N TYR A 132 2.33 16.65 12.34
CA TYR A 132 1.25 16.44 11.37
C TYR A 132 1.30 15.03 10.76
N ILE A 133 2.47 14.58 10.31
CA ILE A 133 2.65 13.25 9.72
C ILE A 133 2.39 12.17 10.78
N LEU A 134 2.99 12.32 11.96
CA LEU A 134 2.86 11.37 13.06
C LEU A 134 1.41 11.18 13.50
N LYS A 135 0.60 12.25 13.47
CA LYS A 135 -0.85 12.17 13.74
C LYS A 135 -1.55 11.17 12.80
N TRP A 136 -1.19 11.16 11.52
CA TRP A 136 -1.83 10.31 10.53
C TRP A 136 -1.25 8.90 10.52
N ASP A 137 0.06 8.74 10.75
CA ASP A 137 0.67 7.43 11.00
C ASP A 137 0.00 6.75 12.21
N ASN A 138 -0.18 7.47 13.31
CA ASN A 138 -0.87 6.94 14.50
C ASN A 138 -2.31 6.53 14.20
N LYS A 139 -3.06 7.35 13.47
CA LYS A 139 -4.42 6.98 13.03
C LYS A 139 -4.45 5.72 12.18
N TYR A 140 -3.42 5.50 11.36
CA TYR A 140 -3.31 4.28 10.57
C TYR A 140 -3.13 3.06 11.48
N TYR A 141 -2.24 3.15 12.47
CA TYR A 141 -2.01 2.07 13.44
C TYR A 141 -3.22 1.80 14.36
N GLU A 142 -4.11 2.78 14.54
CA GLU A 142 -5.37 2.62 15.28
C GLU A 142 -6.48 1.96 14.45
N CYS A 143 -6.30 1.76 13.15
CA CYS A 143 -7.32 1.17 12.30
C CYS A 143 -7.57 -0.30 12.65
N ASN A 144 -8.84 -0.64 12.86
CA ASN A 144 -9.32 -2.00 13.05
C ASN A 144 -10.61 -2.20 12.22
N PRO A 145 -10.66 -3.15 11.27
CA PRO A 145 -9.59 -4.10 10.91
C PRO A 145 -8.36 -3.42 10.27
N SER A 146 -7.20 -4.06 10.41
CA SER A 146 -5.97 -3.65 9.74
C SER A 146 -6.03 -3.94 8.24
N VAL A 147 -5.09 -3.39 7.46
CA VAL A 147 -4.98 -3.72 6.03
C VAL A 147 -4.70 -5.21 5.84
N ILE A 148 -3.85 -5.81 6.69
CA ILE A 148 -3.56 -7.24 6.62
C ILE A 148 -4.79 -8.10 6.90
N ASP A 149 -5.60 -7.79 7.92
CA ASP A 149 -6.84 -8.52 8.20
C ASP A 149 -7.80 -8.52 6.99
N LEU A 150 -7.90 -7.35 6.32
CA LEU A 150 -8.73 -7.19 5.13
C LEU A 150 -8.15 -7.91 3.92
N LEU A 151 -6.82 -7.92 3.76
CA LEU A 151 -6.14 -8.65 2.69
C LEU A 151 -6.22 -10.16 2.87
N GLU A 152 -6.18 -10.67 4.10
CA GLU A 152 -6.41 -12.10 4.37
C GLU A 152 -7.81 -12.51 3.91
N LYS A 153 -8.83 -11.73 4.26
CA LYS A 153 -10.21 -11.96 3.77
C LYS A 153 -10.28 -11.87 2.25
N TYR A 154 -9.73 -10.81 1.67
CA TYR A 154 -9.74 -10.58 0.23
C TYR A 154 -9.03 -11.71 -0.53
N PHE A 155 -7.94 -12.24 0.02
CA PHE A 155 -7.25 -13.40 -0.54
C PHE A 155 -8.11 -14.66 -0.48
N GLN A 156 -8.77 -14.94 0.65
CA GLN A 156 -9.65 -16.11 0.78
C GLN A 156 -10.80 -16.09 -0.22
N GLU A 157 -11.39 -14.91 -0.48
CA GLU A 157 -12.47 -14.73 -1.45
C GLU A 157 -12.01 -14.86 -2.91
N ASN A 158 -10.71 -14.73 -3.17
CA ASN A 158 -10.14 -14.69 -4.51
C ASN A 158 -8.97 -15.68 -4.71
N GLU A 159 -8.88 -16.73 -3.89
CA GLU A 159 -7.72 -17.63 -3.81
C GLU A 159 -7.28 -18.16 -5.19
N GLN A 160 -8.25 -18.49 -6.05
CA GLN A 160 -8.05 -19.02 -7.40
C GLN A 160 -7.30 -18.08 -8.36
N GLU A 161 -7.21 -16.79 -8.04
CA GLU A 161 -6.46 -15.80 -8.81
C GLU A 161 -4.97 -15.85 -8.52
N PHE A 162 -4.57 -16.42 -7.39
CA PHE A 162 -3.18 -16.43 -6.95
C PHE A 162 -2.57 -17.83 -6.97
N ILE A 163 -3.36 -18.84 -6.58
CA ILE A 163 -2.83 -20.18 -6.38
C ILE A 163 -3.69 -21.24 -7.07
N GLU A 164 -3.05 -22.36 -7.40
CA GLU A 164 -3.65 -23.57 -7.93
C GLU A 164 -3.15 -24.76 -7.12
N ILE A 165 -4.05 -25.41 -6.37
CA ILE A 165 -3.71 -26.60 -5.60
C ILE A 165 -3.73 -27.79 -6.56
N ILE A 166 -2.63 -28.53 -6.58
CA ILE A 166 -2.46 -29.73 -7.40
C ILE A 166 -2.26 -30.96 -6.51
N ASP A 167 -2.74 -32.11 -6.97
CA ASP A 167 -2.51 -33.39 -6.30
C ASP A 167 -1.03 -33.81 -6.41
N ASP A 168 -0.60 -34.68 -5.50
CA ASP A 168 0.75 -35.25 -5.47
C ASP A 168 1.02 -36.24 -6.61
#